data_AF-A0A9P8MQI5-F1
#
_entry.id   AF-A0A9P8MQI5-F1
#
_cell.length_a   1.000
_cell.length_b   1.000
_cell.length_c   1.000
_cell.angle_alpha   90.00
_cell.angle_beta   90.00
_cell.angle_gamma   90.00
#
_symmetry.space_group_name_H-M   'P 1'
#
loop_
_entity.id
_entity.type
_entity.pdbx_description
1 polymer ?
#
loop_
_entity_poly.entity_id
_entity_poly.type
_entity_poly.pdbx_seq_one_letter_code
_entity_poly.pdbx_strand_id
1 'polypeptide(L)'
;MVAAPLNALSTQSINAVNAVNADITKAAFTALFEAFTMDSMTLPTKMAAPFDLGPFETADAAIEAIQALARDEGYAVVKVRSSNKRMGIPHRWDLACARGPIHHVSIAARLRESGTRKAGCPFKVKIVQMTTLDDLWHITVMCPEHNHGPEDPIAFPEHRKLTQAQIDEVELLSRDAAQTARTIHISLSVRNEGILTTEKDVTNLQTRRQMRELGARTSTQALVAKLDDIRIPHAETYNDEHLEKIVFLLDEGFEFWTRHSHLMMLDVTYNTNRFGLKLLEVNGITLSGSIFPLVACLSPDENGGIFEWALGQWKIWITEYALSLDLNDDAFYPHVVITDFDAAERWGIDRVFPLVQKQLCTWHIEKHQEGGS
;
A
#
# COMPACT_ATOMS: atom_id res chain seq x y z
N MET A 1 -24.10 -56.90 20.38
CA MET A 1 -24.02 -56.72 18.92
C MET A 1 -23.06 -55.57 18.68
N VAL A 2 -21.92 -55.87 18.08
CA VAL A 2 -20.83 -54.92 17.79
C VAL A 2 -21.16 -54.23 16.47
N ALA A 3 -21.22 -52.89 16.47
CA ALA A 3 -21.34 -52.09 15.25
C ALA A 3 -19.95 -51.66 14.79
N ALA A 4 -19.57 -52.05 13.57
CA ALA A 4 -18.33 -51.63 12.90
C ALA A 4 -18.51 -50.26 12.23
N PRO A 5 -17.48 -49.41 12.15
CA PRO A 5 -17.59 -48.09 11.56
C PRO A 5 -17.43 -48.11 10.04
N LEU A 6 -18.42 -47.56 9.34
CA LEU A 6 -18.36 -47.08 7.96
C LEU A 6 -17.47 -45.82 7.92
N ASN A 7 -16.17 -45.96 7.60
CA ASN A 7 -15.35 -44.80 7.17
C ASN A 7 -14.01 -45.18 6.51
N ALA A 8 -13.97 -46.23 5.69
CA ALA A 8 -12.74 -46.64 4.99
C ALA A 8 -12.82 -46.62 3.45
N LEU A 9 -13.98 -46.26 2.87
CA LEU A 9 -14.20 -46.35 1.41
C LEU A 9 -14.23 -45.01 0.66
N SER A 10 -14.13 -43.86 1.34
CA SER A 10 -14.08 -42.54 0.68
C SER A 10 -12.66 -42.01 0.45
N THR A 11 -11.67 -42.49 1.20
CA THR A 11 -10.30 -41.94 1.18
C THR A 11 -9.43 -42.53 0.07
N GLN A 12 -9.67 -43.78 -0.35
CA GLN A 12 -8.90 -44.40 -1.45
C GLN A 12 -9.25 -43.83 -2.83
N SER A 13 -10.49 -43.41 -3.06
CA SER A 13 -10.94 -42.86 -4.34
C SER A 13 -10.46 -41.41 -4.56
N ILE A 14 -10.34 -40.61 -3.49
CA ILE A 14 -9.86 -39.23 -3.55
C ILE A 14 -8.34 -39.18 -3.78
N ASN A 15 -7.58 -40.10 -3.16
CA ASN A 15 -6.12 -40.16 -3.34
C ASN A 15 -5.71 -40.62 -4.74
N ALA A 16 -6.50 -41.47 -5.41
CA ALA A 16 -6.24 -41.90 -6.79
C ALA A 16 -6.47 -40.76 -7.80
N VAL A 17 -7.49 -39.92 -7.58
CA VAL A 17 -7.77 -38.73 -8.43
C VAL A 17 -6.69 -37.66 -8.25
N ASN A 18 -6.18 -37.47 -7.03
CA ASN A 18 -5.11 -36.52 -6.75
C ASN A 18 -3.75 -36.94 -7.33
N ALA A 19 -3.44 -38.24 -7.35
CA ALA A 19 -2.21 -38.76 -7.96
C ALA A 19 -2.20 -38.58 -9.49
N VAL A 20 -3.33 -38.84 -10.16
CA VAL A 20 -3.46 -38.65 -11.62
C VAL A 20 -3.40 -37.16 -12.00
N ASN A 21 -3.97 -36.27 -11.19
CA ASN A 21 -3.86 -34.81 -11.41
C ASN A 21 -2.44 -34.27 -11.18
N ALA A 22 -1.68 -34.87 -10.26
CA ALA A 22 -0.29 -34.48 -9.99
C ALA A 22 0.66 -34.85 -11.14
N ASP A 23 0.46 -35.99 -11.79
CA ASP A 23 1.28 -36.41 -12.93
C ASP A 23 0.96 -35.62 -14.22
N ILE A 24 -0.31 -35.28 -14.46
CA ILE A 24 -0.72 -34.45 -15.62
C ILE A 24 -0.18 -33.02 -15.47
N THR A 25 -0.19 -32.47 -14.25
CA THR A 25 0.34 -31.12 -14.01
C THR A 25 1.86 -31.08 -14.11
N LYS A 26 2.58 -32.11 -13.65
CA LYS A 26 4.05 -32.15 -13.72
C LYS A 26 4.55 -32.34 -15.15
N ALA A 27 3.94 -33.22 -15.94
CA ALA A 27 4.31 -33.40 -17.36
C ALA A 27 4.01 -32.15 -18.21
N ALA A 28 2.88 -31.47 -17.95
CA ALA A 28 2.55 -30.21 -18.61
C ALA A 28 3.52 -29.08 -18.21
N PHE A 29 3.94 -29.04 -16.94
CA PHE A 29 4.89 -28.04 -16.45
C PHE A 29 6.31 -28.28 -16.98
N THR A 30 6.76 -29.54 -17.09
CA THR A 30 8.07 -29.87 -17.67
C THR A 30 8.11 -29.58 -19.16
N ALA A 31 7.04 -29.86 -19.92
CA ALA A 31 6.95 -29.50 -21.33
C ALA A 31 6.91 -27.97 -21.55
N LEU A 32 6.23 -27.23 -20.66
CA LEU A 32 6.24 -25.75 -20.65
C LEU A 32 7.60 -25.17 -20.25
N PHE A 33 8.33 -25.84 -19.34
CA PHE A 33 9.63 -25.40 -18.85
C PHE A 33 10.75 -25.69 -19.87
N GLU A 34 10.72 -26.85 -20.55
CA GLU A 34 11.63 -27.18 -21.65
C GLU A 34 11.40 -26.26 -22.87
N ALA A 35 10.15 -25.87 -23.15
CA ALA A 35 9.84 -24.83 -24.14
C ALA A 35 10.34 -23.43 -23.73
N PHE A 36 10.55 -23.17 -22.43
CA PHE A 36 11.06 -21.90 -21.91
C PHE A 36 12.60 -21.84 -21.86
N THR A 37 13.29 -22.98 -21.94
CA THR A 37 14.76 -23.07 -21.87
C THR A 37 15.47 -23.22 -23.21
N MET A 38 14.76 -23.12 -24.34
CA MET A 38 15.42 -22.87 -25.62
C MET A 38 15.77 -21.39 -25.72
N ASP A 39 17.03 -21.11 -25.42
CA ASP A 39 17.73 -19.84 -25.62
C ASP A 39 17.31 -19.19 -26.95
N SER A 40 16.35 -18.27 -26.88
CA SER A 40 15.96 -17.49 -28.04
C SER A 40 17.07 -16.47 -28.26
N MET A 41 17.97 -16.77 -29.18
CA MET A 41 18.69 -15.73 -29.88
C MET A 41 17.64 -14.88 -30.61
N THR A 42 17.09 -13.86 -29.93
CA THR A 42 16.13 -12.93 -30.51
C THR A 42 16.84 -12.17 -31.62
N LEU A 43 16.47 -12.50 -32.85
CA LEU A 43 16.95 -11.83 -34.05
C LEU A 43 16.67 -10.33 -33.95
N PRO A 44 17.58 -9.46 -34.41
CA PRO A 44 17.35 -8.02 -34.42
C PRO A 44 16.10 -7.71 -35.23
N THR A 45 15.10 -7.18 -34.55
CA THR A 45 13.82 -6.80 -35.17
C THR A 45 13.92 -5.33 -35.56
N LYS A 46 13.46 -4.99 -36.76
CA LYS A 46 13.39 -3.60 -37.25
C LYS A 46 11.95 -3.13 -37.12
N MET A 47 11.73 -1.95 -36.56
CA MET A 47 10.47 -1.24 -36.74
C MET A 47 10.23 -1.03 -38.25
N ALA A 48 9.01 -1.27 -38.73
CA ALA A 48 8.68 -1.15 -40.14
C ALA A 48 8.85 0.31 -40.62
N ALA A 49 9.65 0.51 -41.67
CA ALA A 49 9.82 1.78 -42.37
C ALA A 49 8.66 1.97 -43.39
N PRO A 50 8.23 3.22 -43.68
CA PRO A 50 9.01 4.43 -43.56
C PRO A 50 8.64 5.31 -42.36
N PHE A 51 9.67 5.78 -41.66
CA PHE A 51 9.57 6.84 -40.65
C PHE A 51 9.38 8.23 -41.28
N ASP A 52 8.54 8.33 -42.31
CA ASP A 52 8.15 9.60 -42.93
C ASP A 52 7.06 10.27 -42.09
N LEU A 53 7.30 10.29 -40.78
CA LEU A 53 6.49 11.00 -39.80
C LEU A 53 6.97 12.46 -39.85
N GLY A 54 6.18 13.32 -40.50
CA GLY A 54 6.40 14.76 -40.51
C GLY A 54 6.32 15.40 -41.90
N PRO A 55 6.56 16.71 -41.98
CA PRO A 55 7.03 17.61 -40.91
C PRO A 55 5.98 17.94 -39.83
N PHE A 56 6.43 18.38 -38.65
CA PHE A 56 5.55 18.81 -37.53
C PHE A 56 5.82 20.25 -37.09
N GLU A 57 4.79 20.95 -36.61
CA GLU A 57 4.92 22.33 -36.11
C GLU A 57 5.60 22.39 -34.74
N THR A 58 5.44 21.37 -33.89
CA THR A 58 5.98 21.36 -32.53
C THR A 58 6.79 20.09 -32.24
N ALA A 59 7.73 20.21 -31.30
CA ALA A 59 8.51 19.07 -30.82
C ALA A 59 7.60 18.00 -30.20
N ASP A 60 6.61 18.42 -29.42
CA ASP A 60 5.73 17.48 -28.71
C ASP A 60 4.83 16.71 -29.68
N ALA A 61 4.32 17.34 -30.75
CA ALA A 61 3.60 16.63 -31.80
C ALA A 61 4.47 15.56 -32.49
N ALA A 62 5.73 15.88 -32.78
CA ALA A 62 6.68 14.91 -33.34
C ALA A 62 6.99 13.76 -32.36
N ILE A 63 7.09 14.05 -31.06
CA ILE A 63 7.31 13.05 -30.00
C ILE A 63 6.08 12.15 -29.84
N GLU A 64 4.87 12.71 -29.89
CA GLU A 64 3.63 11.95 -29.82
C GLU A 64 3.47 11.02 -31.02
N ALA A 65 3.77 11.50 -32.23
CA ALA A 65 3.70 10.70 -33.44
C ALA A 65 4.66 9.49 -33.40
N ILE A 66 5.92 9.69 -33.00
CA ILE A 66 6.87 8.56 -32.87
C ILE A 66 6.52 7.64 -31.70
N GLN A 67 5.95 8.16 -30.62
CA GLN A 67 5.50 7.35 -29.50
C GLN A 67 4.30 6.47 -29.89
N ALA A 68 3.37 7.00 -30.70
CA ALA A 68 2.23 6.26 -31.24
C ALA A 68 2.69 5.15 -32.19
N LEU A 69 3.58 5.46 -33.15
CA LEU A 69 4.16 4.44 -34.02
C LEU A 69 4.90 3.36 -33.21
N ALA A 70 5.70 3.78 -32.22
CA ALA A 70 6.37 2.83 -31.34
C ALA A 70 5.36 1.94 -30.62
N ARG A 71 4.25 2.50 -30.10
CA ARG A 71 3.19 1.75 -29.41
C ARG A 71 2.58 0.67 -30.30
N ASP A 72 2.23 1.02 -31.54
CA ASP A 72 1.59 0.10 -32.48
C ASP A 72 2.54 -1.03 -32.89
N GLU A 73 3.84 -0.74 -32.96
CA GLU A 73 4.91 -1.72 -33.23
C GLU A 73 5.36 -2.49 -31.96
N GLY A 74 4.74 -2.27 -30.80
CA GLY A 74 5.07 -2.98 -29.55
C GLY A 74 6.33 -2.47 -28.82
N TYR A 75 6.70 -1.22 -29.05
CA TYR A 75 7.85 -0.53 -28.48
C TYR A 75 7.43 0.76 -27.74
N ALA A 76 8.39 1.41 -27.07
CA ALA A 76 8.21 2.73 -26.47
C ALA A 76 9.51 3.52 -26.58
N VAL A 77 9.42 4.84 -26.73
CA VAL A 77 10.59 5.72 -26.75
C VAL A 77 10.64 6.65 -25.54
N VAL A 78 11.85 7.02 -25.13
CA VAL A 78 12.12 7.90 -23.99
C VAL A 78 13.07 9.02 -24.40
N LYS A 79 12.86 10.22 -23.84
CA LYS A 79 13.76 11.38 -24.02
C LYS A 79 15.11 11.07 -23.37
N VAL A 80 16.20 11.13 -24.14
CA VAL A 80 17.57 10.88 -23.62
C VAL A 80 18.31 12.19 -23.39
N ARG A 81 18.31 13.08 -24.38
CA ARG A 81 19.01 14.37 -24.29
C ARG A 81 18.32 15.43 -25.14
N SER A 82 18.39 16.66 -24.67
CA SER A 82 18.10 17.85 -25.46
C SER A 82 19.40 18.55 -25.86
N SER A 83 19.46 19.12 -27.05
CA SER A 83 20.64 19.85 -27.55
C SER A 83 20.24 20.94 -28.55
N ASN A 84 21.23 21.63 -29.12
CA ASN A 84 21.03 22.78 -30.00
C ASN A 84 20.12 23.84 -29.37
N LYS A 85 20.47 24.28 -28.15
CA LYS A 85 19.66 25.27 -27.44
C LYS A 85 19.90 26.67 -28.00
N ARG A 86 18.85 27.40 -28.38
CA ARG A 86 18.90 28.82 -28.72
C ARG A 86 18.01 29.57 -27.74
N MET A 87 18.54 30.61 -27.09
CA MET A 87 17.83 31.33 -26.02
C MET A 87 17.29 30.38 -24.91
N GLY A 88 18.02 29.29 -24.62
CA GLY A 88 17.60 28.28 -23.65
C GLY A 88 16.61 27.22 -24.18
N ILE A 89 15.99 27.44 -25.33
CA ILE A 89 15.01 26.54 -25.94
C ILE A 89 15.72 25.47 -26.78
N PRO A 90 15.48 24.17 -26.54
CA PRO A 90 16.12 23.10 -27.31
C PRO A 90 15.49 22.96 -28.70
N HIS A 91 16.33 22.93 -29.74
CA HIS A 91 15.93 22.66 -31.13
C HIS A 91 16.25 21.23 -31.61
N ARG A 92 16.72 20.38 -30.70
CA ARG A 92 16.99 18.96 -30.96
C ARG A 92 16.71 18.10 -29.74
N TRP A 93 16.02 16.98 -29.95
CA TRP A 93 15.78 15.93 -28.97
C TRP A 93 16.28 14.60 -29.50
N ASP A 94 17.16 13.92 -28.76
CA ASP A 94 17.48 12.53 -29.04
C ASP A 94 16.61 11.64 -28.13
N LEU A 95 15.94 10.67 -28.74
CA LEU A 95 15.13 9.66 -28.09
C LEU A 95 15.77 8.28 -28.30
N ALA A 96 15.54 7.37 -27.36
CA ALA A 96 15.95 5.98 -27.47
C ALA A 96 14.79 5.07 -27.05
N CYS A 97 14.91 3.77 -27.33
CA CYS A 97 13.96 2.80 -26.81
C CYS A 97 13.90 2.85 -25.27
N ALA A 98 12.72 2.61 -24.69
CA ALA A 98 12.52 2.50 -23.24
C ALA A 98 13.39 1.39 -22.62
N ARG A 99 13.69 0.33 -23.39
CA ARG A 99 14.63 -0.75 -23.07
C ARG A 99 16.10 -0.40 -23.39
N GLY A 100 16.40 0.87 -23.68
CA GLY A 100 17.69 1.42 -24.10
C GLY A 100 18.83 1.27 -23.08
N PRO A 101 19.93 2.04 -23.21
CA PRO A 101 21.21 1.69 -22.64
C PRO A 101 21.16 1.43 -21.12
N ILE A 102 21.87 0.39 -20.71
CA ILE A 102 22.11 0.09 -19.30
C ILE A 102 23.10 1.14 -18.80
N HIS A 103 22.65 2.01 -17.88
CA HIS A 103 23.57 2.87 -17.17
C HIS A 103 24.27 2.02 -16.09
N HIS A 104 25.60 1.98 -16.11
CA HIS A 104 26.35 1.39 -15.01
C HIS A 104 26.13 2.24 -13.75
N VAL A 105 25.37 1.70 -12.79
CA VAL A 105 25.18 2.34 -11.49
C VAL A 105 26.41 2.06 -10.63
N SER A 106 26.89 3.06 -9.88
CA SER A 106 28.01 2.90 -8.96
C SER A 106 27.70 1.86 -7.88
N ILE A 107 28.75 1.20 -7.37
CA ILE A 107 28.69 0.08 -6.41
C ILE A 107 27.89 0.44 -5.14
N ALA A 108 27.78 1.72 -4.79
CA ALA A 108 27.03 2.23 -3.64
C ALA A 108 25.49 2.09 -3.73
N ALA A 109 24.93 1.80 -4.92
CA ALA A 109 23.48 1.65 -5.11
C ALA A 109 22.95 0.22 -4.84
N ARG A 110 23.82 -0.73 -4.47
CA ARG A 110 23.50 -2.17 -4.37
C ARG A 110 22.68 -2.61 -3.14
N LEU A 111 22.19 -1.69 -2.31
CA LEU A 111 21.37 -2.04 -1.15
C LEU A 111 19.95 -2.51 -1.53
N ARG A 112 19.54 -2.40 -2.80
CA ARG A 112 18.28 -2.94 -3.32
C ARG A 112 18.52 -3.66 -4.64
N GLU A 113 18.24 -4.96 -4.70
CA GLU A 113 18.20 -5.73 -5.95
C GLU A 113 16.92 -5.40 -6.73
N SER A 114 16.86 -4.21 -7.33
CA SER A 114 15.80 -3.91 -8.27
C SER A 114 16.14 -4.49 -9.64
N GLY A 115 15.34 -5.44 -10.13
CA GLY A 115 15.47 -5.92 -11.51
C GLY A 115 15.41 -4.75 -12.50
N THR A 116 16.41 -4.66 -13.39
CA THR A 116 16.41 -3.62 -14.43
C THR A 116 15.55 -4.04 -15.60
N ARG A 117 14.73 -3.12 -16.11
CA ARG A 117 13.99 -3.32 -17.36
C ARG A 117 14.85 -3.02 -18.59
N LYS A 118 16.06 -2.48 -18.44
CA LYS A 118 16.92 -2.10 -19.56
C LYS A 118 17.54 -3.35 -20.20
N ALA A 119 17.39 -3.48 -21.52
CA ALA A 119 18.00 -4.55 -22.32
C ALA A 119 19.25 -4.07 -23.08
N GLY A 120 19.66 -2.82 -22.88
CA GLY A 120 20.75 -2.22 -23.66
C GLY A 120 20.37 -1.98 -25.13
N CYS A 121 19.08 -1.75 -25.41
CA CYS A 121 18.57 -1.63 -26.78
C CYS A 121 19.27 -0.50 -27.56
N PRO A 122 19.78 -0.75 -28.78
CA PRO A 122 20.53 0.23 -29.56
C PRO A 122 19.64 1.25 -30.28
N PHE A 123 18.33 0.99 -30.41
CA PHE A 123 17.39 1.85 -31.14
C PHE A 123 17.45 3.30 -30.68
N LYS A 124 17.64 4.20 -31.65
CA LYS A 124 17.77 5.64 -31.43
C LYS A 124 17.16 6.43 -32.57
N VAL A 125 16.45 7.49 -32.22
CA VAL A 125 15.85 8.45 -33.15
C VAL A 125 16.14 9.86 -32.65
N LYS A 126 16.32 10.81 -33.56
CA LYS A 126 16.43 12.23 -33.21
C LYS A 126 15.28 13.00 -33.85
N ILE A 127 14.85 14.04 -33.18
CA ILE A 127 13.89 15.01 -33.69
C ILE A 127 14.59 16.36 -33.68
N VAL A 128 14.60 17.02 -34.84
CA VAL A 128 15.36 18.27 -35.04
C VAL A 128 14.46 19.29 -35.72
N GLN A 129 14.44 20.52 -35.20
CA GLN A 129 13.86 21.64 -35.90
C GLN A 129 14.84 22.12 -36.98
N MET A 130 14.41 22.08 -38.23
CA MET A 130 15.27 22.44 -39.36
C MET A 130 14.96 23.85 -39.83
N THR A 131 15.91 24.78 -39.64
CA THR A 131 15.80 26.16 -40.13
C THR A 131 15.73 26.27 -41.65
N THR A 132 16.16 25.23 -42.36
CA THR A 132 16.12 25.16 -43.83
C THR A 132 14.78 24.65 -44.36
N LEU A 133 13.87 24.19 -43.51
CA LEU A 133 12.58 23.61 -43.85
C LEU A 133 11.49 24.25 -42.99
N ASP A 134 11.32 25.56 -43.14
CA ASP A 134 10.26 26.36 -42.52
C ASP A 134 10.18 26.26 -40.98
N ASP A 135 11.32 26.04 -40.33
CA ASP A 135 11.41 25.82 -38.88
C ASP A 135 10.51 24.66 -38.39
N LEU A 136 10.28 23.65 -39.23
CA LEU A 136 9.50 22.47 -38.86
C LEU A 136 10.36 21.37 -38.25
N TRP A 137 9.73 20.57 -37.38
CA TRP A 137 10.33 19.44 -36.69
C TRP A 137 10.30 18.19 -37.56
N HIS A 138 11.48 17.59 -37.73
CA HIS A 138 11.68 16.41 -38.55
C HIS A 138 12.25 15.27 -37.71
N ILE A 139 11.75 14.06 -37.96
CA ILE A 139 12.20 12.84 -37.30
C ILE A 139 13.26 12.18 -38.17
N THR A 140 14.36 11.75 -37.57
CA THR A 140 15.43 11.03 -38.26
C THR A 140 15.87 9.85 -37.41
N VAL A 141 15.70 8.65 -37.94
CA VAL A 141 16.19 7.43 -37.27
C VAL A 141 17.71 7.38 -37.37
N MET A 142 18.36 7.22 -36.23
CA MET A 142 19.82 7.08 -36.13
C MET A 142 20.23 5.61 -36.10
N CYS A 143 19.43 4.77 -35.45
CA CYS A 143 19.63 3.32 -35.37
C CYS A 143 18.25 2.65 -35.32
N PRO A 144 17.83 1.94 -36.38
CA PRO A 144 16.52 1.29 -36.45
C PRO A 144 16.46 -0.08 -35.74
N GLU A 145 17.58 -0.65 -35.33
CA GLU A 145 17.64 -2.01 -34.77
C GLU A 145 17.17 -2.07 -33.30
N HIS A 146 16.35 -3.07 -33.00
CA HIS A 146 16.08 -3.52 -31.63
C HIS A 146 16.76 -4.86 -31.36
N ASN A 147 17.23 -5.06 -30.13
CA ASN A 147 17.78 -6.34 -29.66
C ASN A 147 16.77 -7.14 -28.82
N HIS A 148 15.49 -6.77 -28.89
CA HIS A 148 14.40 -7.45 -28.21
C HIS A 148 13.13 -7.39 -29.08
N GLY A 149 12.24 -8.36 -28.88
CA GLY A 149 10.96 -8.41 -29.57
C GLY A 149 9.98 -7.33 -29.10
N PRO A 150 8.87 -7.15 -29.84
CA PRO A 150 7.77 -6.30 -29.43
C PRO A 150 7.11 -6.83 -28.15
N GLU A 151 6.60 -5.92 -27.31
CA GLU A 151 5.90 -6.23 -26.07
C GLU A 151 4.52 -5.55 -26.03
N ASP A 152 3.64 -6.03 -25.16
CA ASP A 152 2.35 -5.38 -24.92
C ASP A 152 2.55 -3.93 -24.46
N PRO A 153 1.82 -2.94 -25.01
CA PRO A 153 1.85 -1.56 -24.54
C PRO A 153 1.71 -1.40 -23.02
N ILE A 154 0.93 -2.26 -22.35
CA ILE A 154 0.77 -2.23 -20.89
C ILE A 154 2.07 -2.51 -20.14
N ALA A 155 3.06 -3.16 -20.76
CA ALA A 155 4.36 -3.36 -20.15
C ALA A 155 5.06 -2.01 -19.91
N PHE A 156 4.88 -1.02 -20.78
CA PHE A 156 5.61 0.26 -20.77
C PHE A 156 4.90 1.35 -19.96
N PRO A 157 5.51 1.89 -18.88
CA PRO A 157 4.95 3.03 -18.14
C PRO A 157 4.66 4.25 -19.02
N GLU A 158 5.42 4.42 -20.11
CA GLU A 158 5.25 5.50 -21.08
C GLU A 158 3.88 5.50 -21.75
N HIS A 159 3.25 4.32 -21.89
CA HIS A 159 1.93 4.13 -22.48
C HIS A 159 0.80 4.09 -21.46
N ARG A 160 1.12 4.01 -20.16
CA ARG A 160 0.16 3.95 -19.04
C ARG A 160 -0.11 5.31 -18.39
N LYS A 161 0.05 6.39 -19.16
CA LYS A 161 -0.21 7.75 -18.68
C LYS A 161 -1.71 7.99 -18.61
N LEU A 162 -2.20 8.30 -17.42
CA LEU A 162 -3.59 8.65 -17.18
C LEU A 162 -3.82 10.13 -17.50
N THR A 163 -5.01 10.44 -18.01
CA THR A 163 -5.47 11.83 -18.18
C THR A 163 -5.71 12.48 -16.82
N GLN A 164 -5.77 13.81 -16.78
CA GLN A 164 -6.05 14.53 -15.52
C GLN A 164 -7.40 14.10 -14.92
N ALA A 165 -8.44 13.93 -15.74
CA ALA A 165 -9.75 13.46 -15.28
C ALA A 165 -9.69 12.07 -14.62
N GLN A 166 -8.90 11.15 -15.17
CA GLN A 166 -8.70 9.81 -14.59
C GLN A 166 -7.89 9.86 -13.29
N ILE A 167 -6.92 10.76 -13.20
CA ILE A 167 -6.17 10.99 -11.96
C ILE A 167 -7.11 11.54 -10.88
N ASP A 168 -7.96 12.52 -11.22
CA ASP A 168 -8.93 13.11 -10.30
C ASP A 168 -9.95 12.05 -9.81
N GLU A 169 -10.36 11.12 -10.68
CA GLU A 169 -11.22 10.00 -10.30
C GLU A 169 -10.52 9.05 -9.30
N VAL A 170 -9.25 8.67 -9.56
CA VAL A 170 -8.45 7.88 -8.62
C VAL A 170 -8.38 8.58 -7.26
N GLU A 171 -8.10 9.89 -7.26
CA GLU A 171 -7.95 10.67 -6.03
C GLU A 171 -9.26 10.80 -5.26
N LEU A 172 -10.38 10.95 -5.95
CA LEU A 172 -11.71 10.99 -5.35
C LEU A 172 -12.05 9.65 -4.67
N LEU A 173 -11.89 8.54 -5.39
CA LEU A 173 -12.18 7.20 -4.87
C LEU A 173 -11.25 6.83 -3.71
N SER A 174 -10.00 7.33 -3.73
CA SER A 174 -9.02 7.09 -2.67
C SER A 174 -9.30 7.84 -1.36
N ARG A 175 -10.36 8.67 -1.29
CA ARG A 175 -10.81 9.30 -0.04
C ARG A 175 -11.54 8.32 0.88
N ASP A 176 -12.15 7.30 0.30
CA ASP A 176 -12.81 6.24 1.05
C ASP A 176 -11.79 5.17 1.44
N ALA A 177 -11.60 4.99 2.75
CA ALA A 177 -10.64 4.03 3.30
C ALA A 177 -10.97 2.56 2.95
N ALA A 178 -12.22 2.26 2.59
CA ALA A 178 -12.64 0.93 2.14
C ALA A 178 -12.19 0.62 0.69
N GLN A 179 -11.83 1.64 -0.10
CA GLN A 179 -11.46 1.48 -1.51
C GLN A 179 -10.00 1.06 -1.65
N THR A 180 -9.80 -0.22 -1.97
CA THR A 180 -8.45 -0.73 -2.29
C THR A 180 -7.98 -0.27 -3.68
N ALA A 181 -6.67 -0.21 -3.89
CA ALA A 181 -6.09 0.10 -5.21
C ALA A 181 -6.64 -0.82 -6.32
N ARG A 182 -6.87 -2.10 -6.00
CA ARG A 182 -7.48 -3.07 -6.90
C ARG A 182 -8.93 -2.72 -7.25
N THR A 183 -9.75 -2.36 -6.26
CA THR A 183 -11.15 -1.96 -6.49
C THR A 183 -11.23 -0.73 -7.39
N ILE A 184 -10.37 0.26 -7.14
CA ILE A 184 -10.27 1.48 -7.95
C ILE A 184 -9.80 1.15 -9.37
N HIS A 185 -8.78 0.30 -9.52
CA HIS A 185 -8.28 -0.15 -10.81
C HIS A 185 -9.36 -0.85 -11.66
N ILE A 186 -10.16 -1.73 -11.05
CA ILE A 186 -11.29 -2.40 -11.71
C ILE A 186 -12.33 -1.35 -12.15
N SER A 187 -12.72 -0.43 -11.26
CA SER A 187 -13.67 0.64 -11.58
C SER A 187 -13.22 1.49 -12.76
N LEU A 188 -11.94 1.90 -12.77
CA LEU A 188 -11.35 2.66 -13.87
C LEU A 188 -11.38 1.90 -15.18
N SER A 189 -11.05 0.61 -15.15
CA SER A 189 -11.01 -0.27 -16.32
C SER A 189 -12.39 -0.47 -16.95
N VAL A 190 -13.44 -0.51 -16.13
CA VAL A 190 -14.84 -0.63 -16.61
C VAL A 190 -15.34 0.67 -17.23
N ARG A 191 -14.94 1.83 -16.68
CA ARG A 191 -15.43 3.15 -17.10
C ARG A 191 -14.68 3.74 -18.29
N ASN A 192 -13.46 3.27 -18.54
CA ASN A 192 -12.58 3.80 -19.57
C ASN A 192 -12.14 2.68 -20.52
N GLU A 193 -12.82 2.55 -21.66
CA GLU A 193 -12.49 1.54 -22.66
C GLU A 193 -11.04 1.73 -23.17
N GLY A 194 -10.28 0.63 -23.21
CA GLY A 194 -8.89 0.64 -23.70
C GLY A 194 -7.87 1.31 -22.78
N ILE A 195 -8.22 1.64 -21.53
CA ILE A 195 -7.29 2.23 -20.57
C ILE A 195 -6.11 1.29 -20.29
N LEU A 196 -4.89 1.79 -20.47
CA LEU A 196 -3.68 1.09 -20.06
C LEU A 196 -3.28 1.55 -18.67
N THR A 197 -3.58 0.73 -17.66
CA THR A 197 -3.21 1.01 -16.28
C THR A 197 -3.06 -0.28 -15.50
N THR A 198 -2.22 -0.27 -14.48
CA THR A 198 -2.03 -1.40 -13.56
C THR A 198 -2.45 -1.01 -12.15
N GLU A 199 -2.73 -1.99 -11.31
CA GLU A 199 -2.96 -1.76 -9.87
C GLU A 199 -1.80 -0.97 -9.25
N LYS A 200 -0.56 -1.25 -9.68
CA LYS A 200 0.62 -0.54 -9.18
C LYS A 200 0.61 0.94 -9.53
N ASP A 201 0.09 1.32 -10.70
CA ASP A 201 -0.03 2.73 -11.09
C ASP A 201 -1.04 3.46 -10.18
N VAL A 202 -2.15 2.80 -9.83
CA VAL A 202 -3.12 3.31 -8.84
C VAL A 202 -2.48 3.45 -7.46
N THR A 203 -1.76 2.44 -6.97
CA THR A 203 -1.03 2.52 -5.70
C THR A 203 -0.02 3.68 -5.68
N ASN A 204 0.68 3.90 -6.80
CA ASN A 204 1.62 5.01 -6.92
C ASN A 204 0.92 6.37 -6.87
N LEU A 205 -0.26 6.50 -7.48
CA LEU A 205 -1.08 7.72 -7.38
C LEU A 205 -1.58 7.95 -5.95
N GLN A 206 -2.08 6.92 -5.28
CA GLN A 206 -2.47 6.99 -3.86
C GLN A 206 -1.31 7.43 -2.98
N THR A 207 -0.13 6.87 -3.20
CA THR A 207 1.09 7.24 -2.45
C THR A 207 1.45 8.71 -2.69
N ARG A 208 1.39 9.19 -3.94
CA ARG A 208 1.66 10.60 -4.27
C ARG A 208 0.62 11.55 -3.66
N ARG A 209 -0.65 11.15 -3.64
CA ARG A 209 -1.73 11.89 -2.96
C ARG A 209 -1.43 11.98 -1.46
N GLN A 210 -1.17 10.84 -0.81
CA GLN A 210 -0.86 10.79 0.61
C GLN A 210 0.36 11.65 0.95
N MET A 211 1.43 11.60 0.15
CA MET A 211 2.60 12.45 0.36
C MET A 211 2.29 13.95 0.22
N ARG A 212 1.43 14.35 -0.73
CA ARG A 212 0.96 15.74 -0.84
C ARG A 212 0.14 16.18 0.37
N GLU A 213 -0.70 15.31 0.90
CA GLU A 213 -1.53 15.60 2.09
C GLU A 213 -0.73 15.65 3.38
N LEU A 214 0.27 14.79 3.53
CA LEU A 214 1.19 14.80 4.66
C LEU A 214 2.09 16.05 4.65
N GLY A 215 2.40 16.60 3.47
CA GLY A 215 3.27 17.76 3.34
C GLY A 215 4.67 17.45 3.88
N ALA A 216 5.15 18.27 4.83
CA ALA A 216 6.43 18.06 5.52
C ALA A 216 6.32 17.12 6.74
N ARG A 217 5.11 16.64 7.09
CA ARG A 217 4.89 15.82 8.28
C ARG A 217 5.23 14.36 8.02
N THR A 218 5.78 13.69 9.03
CA THR A 218 5.76 12.22 9.06
C THR A 218 4.33 11.71 9.19
N SER A 219 4.07 10.44 8.91
CA SER A 219 2.72 9.87 9.07
C SER A 219 2.20 9.96 10.51
N THR A 220 3.08 9.85 11.52
CA THR A 220 2.71 9.97 12.94
C THR A 220 2.43 11.41 13.33
N GLN A 221 3.21 12.38 12.83
CA GLN A 221 2.91 13.81 13.01
C GLN A 221 1.59 14.20 12.33
N ALA A 222 1.25 13.60 11.19
CA ALA A 222 -0.03 13.83 10.55
C ALA A 222 -1.20 13.19 11.30
N LEU A 223 -0.99 12.08 12.01
CA LEU A 223 -2.00 11.52 12.91
C LEU A 223 -2.31 12.51 14.03
N VAL A 224 -1.29 12.99 14.75
CA VAL A 224 -1.45 14.00 15.83
C VAL A 224 -2.15 15.25 15.30
N ALA A 225 -1.65 15.83 14.20
CA ALA A 225 -2.25 17.02 13.61
C ALA A 225 -3.71 16.81 13.15
N LYS A 226 -4.08 15.57 12.77
CA LYS A 226 -5.46 15.24 12.44
C LYS A 226 -6.31 15.19 13.70
N LEU A 227 -5.85 14.54 14.78
CA LEU A 227 -6.54 14.50 16.07
C LEU A 227 -6.77 15.91 16.62
N ASP A 228 -5.80 16.81 16.48
CA ASP A 228 -5.95 18.24 16.80
C ASP A 228 -7.07 18.92 15.99
N ASP A 229 -7.08 18.70 14.67
CA ASP A 229 -8.06 19.32 13.75
C ASP A 229 -9.49 18.88 14.08
N ILE A 230 -9.69 17.60 14.39
CA ILE A 230 -10.99 17.05 14.80
C ILE A 230 -11.26 17.18 16.30
N ARG A 231 -10.36 17.79 17.06
CA ARG A 231 -10.45 18.05 18.52
C ARG A 231 -10.71 16.81 19.36
N ILE A 232 -10.10 15.69 18.98
CA ILE A 232 -10.14 14.47 19.78
C ILE A 232 -9.15 14.60 20.93
N PRO A 233 -9.56 14.40 22.19
CA PRO A 233 -8.62 14.38 23.31
C PRO A 233 -7.59 13.27 23.14
N HIS A 234 -6.32 13.63 23.31
CA HIS A 234 -5.19 12.73 23.15
C HIS A 234 -4.01 13.19 24.00
N ALA A 235 -3.05 12.29 24.20
CA ALA A 235 -1.78 12.58 24.83
C ALA A 235 -0.67 11.74 24.17
N GLU A 236 0.50 12.33 24.01
CA GLU A 236 1.61 11.71 23.31
C GLU A 236 2.98 11.99 23.96
N THR A 237 3.95 11.12 23.68
CA THR A 237 5.36 11.36 24.01
C THR A 237 6.24 11.21 22.78
N TYR A 238 7.39 11.88 22.80
CA TYR A 238 8.34 11.89 21.70
C TYR A 238 9.72 11.45 22.19
N ASN A 239 10.42 10.69 21.35
CA ASN A 239 11.84 10.39 21.47
C ASN A 239 12.57 10.97 20.25
N ASP A 240 13.46 11.94 20.46
CA ASP A 240 14.25 12.59 19.40
C ASP A 240 13.40 12.95 18.16
N GLU A 241 12.27 13.65 18.36
CA GLU A 241 11.30 14.08 17.34
C GLU A 241 10.43 12.97 16.71
N HIS A 242 10.59 11.72 17.12
CA HIS A 242 9.73 10.61 16.71
C HIS A 242 8.65 10.34 17.75
N LEU A 243 7.41 10.20 17.29
CA LEU A 243 6.29 9.79 18.14
C LEU A 243 6.62 8.42 18.75
N GLU A 244 6.79 8.39 20.07
CA GLU A 244 7.12 7.18 20.81
C GLU A 244 5.82 6.43 21.12
N LYS A 245 4.87 7.10 21.75
CA LYS A 245 3.54 6.55 22.06
C LYS A 245 2.49 7.64 22.05
N ILE A 246 1.26 7.24 21.76
CA ILE A 246 0.09 8.12 21.75
C ILE A 246 -1.11 7.36 22.27
N VAL A 247 -1.96 8.04 23.04
CA VAL A 247 -3.27 7.56 23.45
C VAL A 247 -4.31 8.61 23.08
N PHE A 248 -5.44 8.19 22.54
CA PHE A 248 -6.50 9.10 22.10
C PHE A 248 -7.88 8.50 22.30
N LEU A 249 -8.86 9.37 22.56
CA LEU A 249 -10.26 9.00 22.70
C LEU A 249 -10.88 8.61 21.36
N LEU A 250 -11.85 7.72 21.43
CA LEU A 250 -12.76 7.41 20.33
C LEU A 250 -14.11 8.03 20.71
N ASP A 251 -14.38 9.23 20.17
CA ASP A 251 -15.40 10.20 20.64
C ASP A 251 -16.76 9.57 20.96
N GLU A 252 -17.27 8.74 20.05
CA GLU A 252 -18.56 8.04 20.19
C GLU A 252 -18.59 7.16 21.45
N GLY A 253 -17.47 6.53 21.80
CA GLY A 253 -17.35 5.66 22.95
C GLY A 253 -17.45 6.38 24.29
N PHE A 254 -16.97 7.63 24.36
CA PHE A 254 -17.01 8.38 25.61
C PHE A 254 -18.45 8.63 26.07
N GLU A 255 -19.34 8.99 25.13
CA GLU A 255 -20.76 9.16 25.43
C GLU A 255 -21.38 7.87 25.98
N PHE A 256 -21.09 6.71 25.37
CA PHE A 256 -21.56 5.42 25.87
C PHE A 256 -20.99 5.09 27.26
N TRP A 257 -19.74 5.46 27.53
CA TRP A 257 -19.11 5.22 28.83
C TRP A 257 -19.87 5.90 29.96
N THR A 258 -20.31 7.15 29.77
CA THR A 258 -21.07 7.89 30.80
C THR A 258 -22.36 7.19 31.24
N ARG A 259 -22.90 6.28 30.40
CA ARG A 259 -24.11 5.48 30.69
C ARG A 259 -23.79 4.05 31.12
N HIS A 260 -22.59 3.55 30.85
CA HIS A 260 -22.20 2.15 31.00
C HIS A 260 -20.79 1.98 31.60
N SER A 261 -20.43 2.79 32.59
CA SER A 261 -19.07 2.87 33.16
C SER A 261 -18.64 1.68 34.03
N HIS A 262 -19.41 0.60 34.08
CA HIS A 262 -19.18 -0.49 35.03
C HIS A 262 -18.16 -1.52 34.54
N LEU A 263 -18.18 -1.84 33.25
CA LEU A 263 -17.38 -2.92 32.66
C LEU A 263 -16.48 -2.38 31.56
N MET A 264 -15.18 -2.62 31.73
CA MET A 264 -14.14 -2.31 30.76
C MET A 264 -13.45 -3.59 30.32
N MET A 265 -12.97 -3.61 29.09
CA MET A 265 -12.15 -4.67 28.55
C MET A 265 -10.91 -4.08 27.87
N LEU A 266 -9.78 -4.73 28.06
CA LEU A 266 -8.53 -4.38 27.42
C LEU A 266 -8.17 -5.48 26.44
N ASP A 267 -7.80 -5.08 25.22
CA ASP A 267 -7.31 -6.00 24.20
C ASP A 267 -6.07 -5.41 23.55
N VAL A 268 -5.00 -6.20 23.48
CA VAL A 268 -3.79 -5.80 22.78
C VAL A 268 -3.63 -6.64 21.53
N THR A 269 -3.54 -5.95 20.40
CA THR A 269 -3.28 -6.62 19.13
C THR A 269 -1.80 -7.02 19.05
N TYR A 270 -1.54 -8.32 18.87
CA TYR A 270 -0.17 -8.84 18.65
C TYR A 270 0.50 -8.30 17.37
N ASN A 271 -0.27 -7.68 16.46
CA ASN A 271 0.25 -7.14 15.21
C ASN A 271 0.87 -5.76 15.42
N THR A 272 2.15 -5.65 15.10
CA THR A 272 2.85 -4.37 15.04
C THR A 272 2.63 -3.69 13.69
N ASN A 273 2.33 -2.39 13.69
CA ASN A 273 2.17 -1.63 12.47
C ASN A 273 3.55 -1.35 11.79
N ARG A 274 3.53 -0.75 10.59
CA ARG A 274 4.76 -0.42 9.83
C ARG A 274 5.77 0.50 10.55
N PHE A 275 5.36 1.09 11.67
CA PHE A 275 6.17 1.98 12.50
C PHE A 275 6.72 1.29 13.74
N GLY A 276 6.50 -0.01 13.92
CA GLY A 276 6.94 -0.70 15.12
C GLY A 276 6.02 -0.49 16.34
N LEU A 277 4.82 0.09 16.16
CA LEU A 277 3.88 0.33 17.26
C LEU A 277 2.79 -0.75 17.29
N LYS A 278 2.52 -1.27 18.47
CA LYS A 278 1.39 -2.14 18.79
C LYS A 278 0.18 -1.30 19.19
N LEU A 279 -1.02 -1.85 18.96
CA LEU A 279 -2.28 -1.19 19.30
C LEU A 279 -2.90 -1.88 20.52
N LEU A 280 -3.06 -1.11 21.60
CA LEU A 280 -3.90 -1.41 22.76
C LEU A 280 -5.24 -0.73 22.56
N GLU A 281 -6.32 -1.50 22.62
CA GLU A 281 -7.69 -1.02 22.60
C GLU A 281 -8.32 -1.16 23.98
N VAL A 282 -8.88 -0.07 24.49
CA VAL A 282 -9.72 -0.06 25.68
C VAL A 282 -11.16 0.02 25.20
N ASN A 283 -11.97 -0.93 25.64
CA ASN A 283 -13.36 -1.07 25.23
C ASN A 283 -14.28 -1.03 26.45
N GLY A 284 -15.47 -0.46 26.27
CA GLY A 284 -16.57 -0.53 27.22
C GLY A 284 -17.54 -1.64 26.84
N ILE A 285 -18.29 -2.14 27.82
CA ILE A 285 -19.32 -3.14 27.62
C ILE A 285 -20.65 -2.59 28.14
N THR A 286 -21.66 -2.55 27.28
CA THR A 286 -23.01 -2.16 27.68
C THR A 286 -23.65 -3.22 28.57
N LEU A 287 -24.71 -2.86 29.28
CA LEU A 287 -25.52 -3.81 30.06
C LEU A 287 -26.15 -4.93 29.20
N SER A 288 -26.28 -4.71 27.88
CA SER A 288 -26.76 -5.73 26.94
C SER A 288 -25.64 -6.64 26.41
N GLY A 289 -24.39 -6.43 26.84
CA GLY A 289 -23.23 -7.19 26.39
C GLY A 289 -22.62 -6.71 25.06
N SER A 290 -23.03 -5.55 24.55
CA SER A 290 -22.43 -4.98 23.34
C SER A 290 -21.10 -4.30 23.68
N ILE A 291 -20.08 -4.52 22.85
CA ILE A 291 -18.75 -3.92 23.01
C ILE A 291 -18.70 -2.62 22.20
N PHE A 292 -18.14 -1.56 22.79
CA PHE A 292 -17.89 -0.30 22.13
C PHE A 292 -16.50 0.24 22.47
N PRO A 293 -15.80 0.89 21.52
CA PRO A 293 -14.41 1.29 21.73
C PRO A 293 -14.33 2.62 22.47
N LEU A 294 -13.42 2.75 23.44
CA LEU A 294 -13.24 3.94 24.28
C LEU A 294 -11.98 4.71 23.93
N VAL A 295 -10.86 4.01 23.93
CA VAL A 295 -9.51 4.57 23.84
C VAL A 295 -8.67 3.65 22.97
N ALA A 296 -7.87 4.24 22.10
CA ALA A 296 -6.81 3.54 21.39
C ALA A 296 -5.45 4.08 21.85
N CYS A 297 -4.51 3.18 22.08
CA CYS A 297 -3.13 3.51 22.42
C CYS A 297 -2.18 2.82 21.45
N LEU A 298 -1.29 3.60 20.83
CA LEU A 298 -0.19 3.10 20.01
C LEU A 298 1.11 3.23 20.79
N SER A 299 1.82 2.13 20.99
CA SER A 299 3.05 2.08 21.79
C SER A 299 4.06 1.09 21.22
N PRO A 300 5.37 1.22 21.51
CA PRO A 300 6.39 0.34 20.95
C PRO A 300 6.43 -1.04 21.64
N ASP A 301 5.81 -1.15 22.81
CA ASP A 301 5.89 -2.33 23.68
C ASP A 301 4.61 -2.48 24.52
N GLU A 302 4.52 -3.58 25.27
CA GLU A 302 3.41 -3.99 26.13
C GLU A 302 3.87 -4.14 27.59
N ASN A 303 4.70 -3.22 28.08
CA ASN A 303 5.13 -3.26 29.47
C ASN A 303 4.15 -2.52 30.41
N GLY A 304 4.23 -2.82 31.71
CA GLY A 304 3.30 -2.28 32.70
C GLY A 304 3.28 -0.75 32.76
N GLY A 305 4.40 -0.08 32.45
CA GLY A 305 4.48 1.38 32.41
C GLY A 305 3.68 1.99 31.26
N ILE A 306 3.51 1.28 30.15
CA ILE A 306 2.66 1.71 29.02
C ILE A 306 1.19 1.59 29.41
N PHE A 307 0.79 0.48 30.05
CA PHE A 307 -0.57 0.32 30.55
C PHE A 307 -0.91 1.36 31.63
N GLU A 308 -0.02 1.58 32.60
CA GLU A 308 -0.19 2.63 33.61
C GLU A 308 -0.36 4.01 32.97
N TRP A 309 0.45 4.33 31.96
CA TRP A 309 0.36 5.61 31.27
C TRP A 309 -0.96 5.76 30.50
N ALA A 310 -1.33 4.78 29.66
CA ALA A 310 -2.54 4.85 28.84
C ALA A 310 -3.82 4.87 29.68
N LEU A 311 -3.93 3.96 30.66
CA LEU A 311 -5.05 3.94 31.60
C LEU A 311 -5.06 5.18 32.50
N GLY A 312 -3.90 5.73 32.84
CA GLY A 312 -3.78 6.98 33.57
C GLY A 312 -4.36 8.17 32.81
N GLN A 313 -4.09 8.28 31.50
CA GLN A 313 -4.71 9.32 30.65
C GLN A 313 -6.23 9.15 30.59
N TRP A 314 -6.71 7.92 30.40
CA TRP A 314 -8.13 7.60 30.47
C TRP A 314 -8.76 8.05 31.80
N LYS A 315 -8.13 7.70 32.93
CA LYS A 315 -8.58 8.08 34.28
C LYS A 315 -8.68 9.60 34.43
N ILE A 316 -7.70 10.35 33.92
CA ILE A 316 -7.73 11.82 33.92
C ILE A 316 -8.98 12.32 33.18
N TRP A 317 -9.22 11.87 31.95
CA TRP A 317 -10.35 12.33 31.13
C TRP A 317 -11.71 12.06 31.78
N ILE A 318 -11.92 10.86 32.34
CA ILE A 318 -13.18 10.54 33.01
C ILE A 318 -13.35 11.27 34.35
N THR A 319 -12.26 11.53 35.08
CA THR A 319 -12.30 12.31 36.32
C THR A 319 -12.57 13.78 36.04
N GLU A 320 -11.91 14.38 35.05
CA GLU A 320 -12.17 15.77 34.63
C GLU A 320 -13.62 15.95 34.18
N TYR A 321 -14.16 14.98 33.43
CA TYR A 321 -15.56 14.98 33.05
C TYR A 321 -16.50 14.84 34.26
N ALA A 322 -16.22 13.94 35.20
CA ALA A 322 -17.00 13.80 36.43
C ALA A 322 -17.06 15.11 37.24
N LEU A 323 -15.91 15.74 37.43
CA LEU A 323 -15.80 17.01 38.14
C LEU A 323 -16.52 18.14 37.40
N SER A 324 -16.52 18.15 36.06
CA SER A 324 -17.28 19.13 35.27
C SER A 324 -18.80 19.03 35.47
N LEU A 325 -19.28 17.88 35.96
CA LEU A 325 -20.68 17.60 36.29
C LEU A 325 -20.99 17.73 37.79
N ASP A 326 -20.04 18.21 38.60
CA ASP A 326 -20.15 18.28 40.08
C ASP A 326 -20.40 16.90 40.73
N LEU A 327 -19.83 15.85 40.13
CA LEU A 327 -19.83 14.48 40.67
C LEU A 327 -18.51 14.17 41.39
N ASN A 328 -18.49 13.07 42.15
CA ASN A 328 -17.26 12.56 42.72
C ASN A 328 -16.25 12.19 41.61
N ASP A 329 -14.95 12.29 41.93
CA ASP A 329 -13.85 12.02 41.01
C ASP A 329 -13.82 10.58 40.47
N ASP A 330 -14.45 9.64 41.18
CA ASP A 330 -14.59 8.22 40.87
C ASP A 330 -15.91 7.83 40.19
N ALA A 331 -16.79 8.80 39.88
CA ALA A 331 -18.15 8.52 39.40
C ALA A 331 -18.22 7.65 38.12
N PHE A 332 -17.15 7.68 37.32
CA PHE A 332 -17.06 6.91 36.07
C PHE A 332 -15.94 5.85 36.09
N TYR A 333 -15.42 5.48 37.26
CA TYR A 333 -14.40 4.44 37.36
C TYR A 333 -15.00 3.06 37.08
N PRO A 334 -14.26 2.17 36.36
CA PRO A 334 -14.70 0.82 36.13
C PRO A 334 -14.81 0.05 37.45
N HIS A 335 -15.83 -0.81 37.55
CA HIS A 335 -15.98 -1.75 38.66
C HIS A 335 -15.30 -3.08 38.33
N VAL A 336 -15.37 -3.47 37.06
CA VAL A 336 -14.77 -4.70 36.54
C VAL A 336 -13.95 -4.40 35.30
N VAL A 337 -12.73 -4.92 35.25
CA VAL A 337 -11.88 -4.95 34.06
C VAL A 337 -11.71 -6.39 33.60
N ILE A 338 -12.07 -6.67 32.35
CA ILE A 338 -11.87 -7.94 31.67
C ILE A 338 -10.54 -7.88 30.92
N THR A 339 -9.69 -8.87 31.17
CA THR A 339 -8.29 -8.92 30.70
C THR A 339 -7.89 -10.37 30.39
N ASP A 340 -6.85 -10.57 29.57
CA ASP A 340 -6.22 -11.88 29.39
C ASP A 340 -5.33 -12.31 30.59
N PHE A 341 -5.27 -11.46 31.64
CA PHE A 341 -4.46 -11.63 32.85
C PHE A 341 -2.94 -11.58 32.63
N ASP A 342 -2.48 -10.93 31.56
CA ASP A 342 -1.06 -10.64 31.41
C ASP A 342 -0.48 -9.86 32.61
N ALA A 343 0.78 -10.15 32.93
CA ALA A 343 1.44 -9.60 34.11
C ALA A 343 1.67 -8.08 34.00
N ALA A 344 1.98 -7.58 32.80
CA ALA A 344 2.20 -6.16 32.57
C ALA A 344 0.87 -5.39 32.60
N GLU A 345 -0.17 -5.94 31.97
CA GLU A 345 -1.50 -5.34 31.98
C GLU A 345 -2.05 -5.22 33.40
N ARG A 346 -2.00 -6.32 34.17
CA ARG A 346 -2.42 -6.33 35.58
C ARG A 346 -1.67 -5.30 36.41
N TRP A 347 -0.35 -5.18 36.20
CA TRP A 347 0.46 -4.20 36.91
C TRP A 347 -0.01 -2.77 36.62
N GLY A 348 -0.33 -2.44 35.36
CA GLY A 348 -0.87 -1.14 34.99
C GLY A 348 -2.25 -0.87 35.62
N ILE A 349 -3.15 -1.86 35.54
CA ILE A 349 -4.50 -1.78 36.12
C ILE A 349 -4.42 -1.52 37.63
N ASP A 350 -3.59 -2.27 38.36
CA ASP A 350 -3.48 -2.17 39.83
C ASP A 350 -3.00 -0.79 40.29
N ARG A 351 -2.18 -0.11 39.48
CA ARG A 351 -1.68 1.25 39.80
C ARG A 351 -2.72 2.32 39.52
N VAL A 352 -3.50 2.17 38.45
CA VAL A 352 -4.46 3.19 38.02
C VAL A 352 -5.80 3.04 38.73
N PHE A 353 -6.31 1.80 38.83
CA PHE A 353 -7.59 1.44 39.44
C PHE A 353 -7.41 0.35 40.50
N PRO A 354 -6.82 0.66 41.67
CA PRO A 354 -6.46 -0.35 42.68
C PRO A 354 -7.67 -1.11 43.26
N LEU A 355 -8.86 -0.54 43.21
CA LEU A 355 -10.09 -1.14 43.73
C LEU A 355 -10.86 -1.97 42.69
N VAL A 356 -10.40 -1.99 41.43
CA VAL A 356 -11.13 -2.67 40.37
C VAL A 356 -11.01 -4.19 40.47
N GLN A 357 -12.13 -4.87 40.27
CA GLN A 357 -12.13 -6.31 40.13
C GLN A 357 -11.60 -6.69 38.75
N LYS A 358 -10.62 -7.58 38.68
CA LYS A 358 -10.10 -8.13 37.43
C LYS A 358 -10.75 -9.47 37.13
N GLN A 359 -11.21 -9.66 35.90
CA GLN A 359 -11.85 -10.89 35.42
C GLN A 359 -11.16 -11.40 34.16
N LEU A 360 -11.04 -12.71 34.03
CA LEU A 360 -10.45 -13.35 32.87
C LEU A 360 -11.40 -13.26 31.67
N CYS A 361 -10.87 -12.91 30.51
CA CYS A 361 -11.58 -13.02 29.25
C CYS A 361 -11.75 -14.50 28.86
N THR A 362 -13.00 -14.98 28.77
CA THR A 362 -13.29 -16.39 28.41
C THR A 362 -12.87 -16.73 26.99
N TRP A 363 -12.93 -15.78 26.06
CA TRP A 363 -12.50 -15.99 24.67
C TRP A 363 -11.01 -16.31 24.56
N HIS A 364 -10.16 -15.63 25.36
CA HIS A 364 -8.74 -15.94 25.42
C HIS A 364 -8.47 -17.34 25.99
N ILE A 365 -9.26 -17.78 26.98
CA ILE A 365 -9.18 -19.14 27.52
C ILE A 365 -9.46 -20.19 26.44
N GLU A 366 -10.52 -20.00 25.64
CA GLU A 366 -10.93 -20.94 24.60
C GLU A 366 -9.88 -21.06 23.49
N LYS A 367 -9.30 -19.93 23.04
CA LYS A 367 -8.22 -19.94 22.04
C LYS A 367 -6.96 -20.69 22.49
N HIS A 368 -6.60 -20.60 23.77
CA HIS A 368 -5.45 -21.35 24.30
C HIS A 368 -5.71 -22.86 24.38
N GLN A 369 -6.97 -23.30 24.46
CA GLN A 369 -7.32 -24.73 24.49
C GLN A 369 -7.36 -25.37 23.09
N GLU A 370 -7.74 -24.63 22.05
CA GLU A 370 -7.82 -25.14 20.67
C GLU A 370 -6.47 -25.21 19.94
N GLY A 371 -5.47 -24.42 20.34
CA GLY A 371 -4.11 -24.46 19.76
C GLY A 371 -3.20 -25.59 20.28
N GLY A 372 -3.71 -26.40 21.22
CA GLY A 372 -2.97 -27.45 21.92
C GLY A 372 -3.39 -28.89 21.59
N SER A 373 -4.20 -29.09 20.54
CA SER A 373 -4.66 -30.41 20.08
C SER A 373 -4.05 -30.83 18.75
#